data_AF-A0A0B6Y8T8-F1
#
_entry.id   AF-A0A0B6Y8T8-F1
#
_cell.length_a   1.000
_cell.length_b   1.000
_cell.length_c   1.000
_cell.angle_alpha   90.00
_cell.angle_beta   90.00
_cell.angle_gamma   90.00
#
_symmetry.space_group_name_H-M   'P 1'
#
loop_
_entity.id
_entity.type
_entity.pdbx_description
1 polymer ?
#
loop_
_entity_poly.entity_id
_entity_poly.type
_entity_poly.pdbx_seq_one_letter_code
_entity_poly.pdbx_strand_id
1 'polypeptide(L)'
;MELSQSSMLTRIISALFYGFSSMLIVIVNKLVLTSYGFPSFQVLALGQIVSGIVVLYIAKVMRLITFPHLSWDTIRKVWPLPLVYIGNLIFGLGGTKKLSL
;
A
#
# COMPACT_ATOMS: atom_id res chain seq x y z
N MET A 1 3.35 28.44 23.98
CA MET A 1 1.98 28.09 23.55
C MET A 1 1.81 28.05 22.02
N GLU A 2 2.90 28.16 21.22
CA GLU A 2 2.84 28.12 19.74
C GLU A 2 3.05 26.72 19.11
N LEU A 3 3.44 25.71 19.90
CA LEU A 3 3.64 24.33 19.41
C LEU A 3 2.32 23.57 19.11
N SER A 4 1.16 24.13 19.50
CA SER A 4 -0.15 23.47 19.32
C SER A 4 -0.81 23.79 17.97
N GLN A 5 -0.74 25.03 17.49
CA GLN A 5 -1.37 25.43 16.22
C GLN A 5 -0.69 24.81 14.99
N SER A 6 0.64 24.79 14.97
CA SER A 6 1.43 24.18 13.89
C SER A 6 1.22 22.66 13.81
N SER A 7 1.07 21.99 14.96
CA SER A 7 0.75 20.56 15.05
C SER A 7 -0.65 20.24 14.50
N MET A 8 -1.66 21.05 14.86
CA MET A 8 -3.03 20.84 14.37
C MET A 8 -3.14 21.09 12.86
N LEU A 9 -2.54 22.16 12.35
CA LEU A 9 -2.52 22.46 10.91
C LEU A 9 -1.79 21.37 10.12
N THR A 10 -0.64 20.89 10.60
CA THR A 10 0.10 19.78 9.95
C THR A 10 -0.73 18.51 9.89
N ARG A 11 -1.48 18.19 10.96
CA ARG A 11 -2.40 17.06 11.00
C ARG A 11 -3.54 17.20 10.00
N ILE A 12 -4.15 18.37 9.91
CA ILE A 12 -5.23 18.66 8.96
C ILE A 12 -4.71 18.56 7.52
N ILE A 13 -3.54 19.14 7.21
CA ILE A 13 -2.92 19.03 5.88
C ILE A 13 -2.59 17.58 5.56
N SER A 14 -2.06 16.81 6.50
CA SER A 14 -1.75 15.39 6.30
C SER A 14 -3.02 14.58 6.05
N ALA A 15 -4.11 14.87 6.77
CA ALA A 15 -5.40 14.23 6.58
C ALA A 15 -6.02 14.58 5.22
N LEU A 16 -5.98 15.84 4.82
CA LEU A 16 -6.44 16.30 3.51
C LEU A 16 -5.62 15.66 2.38
N PHE A 17 -4.29 15.63 2.52
CA PHE A 17 -3.40 15.02 1.54
C PHE A 17 -3.62 13.51 1.43
N TYR A 18 -3.82 12.82 2.56
CA TYR A 18 -4.18 11.41 2.59
C TYR A 18 -5.52 11.15 1.89
N GLY A 19 -6.54 11.96 2.18
CA GLY A 19 -7.86 11.86 1.55
C GLY A 19 -7.80 12.10 0.03
N PHE A 20 -7.10 13.15 -0.38
CA PHE A 20 -6.92 13.49 -1.80
C PHE A 20 -6.15 12.41 -2.56
N SER A 21 -5.04 11.92 -2.00
CA SER A 21 -4.25 10.82 -2.56
C SER A 21 -5.09 9.54 -2.67
N SER A 22 -5.88 9.21 -1.65
CA SER A 22 -6.78 8.05 -1.66
C SER A 22 -7.83 8.13 -2.78
N MET A 23 -8.47 9.30 -2.96
CA MET A 23 -9.42 9.49 -4.07
C MET A 23 -8.75 9.37 -5.44
N LEU A 24 -7.55 9.92 -5.60
CA LEU A 24 -6.75 9.78 -6.82
C LEU A 24 -6.46 8.32 -7.14
N ILE A 25 -6.06 7.52 -6.15
CA ILE A 25 -5.79 6.09 -6.34
C ILE A 25 -7.05 5.37 -6.87
N VAL A 26 -8.23 5.63 -6.28
CA VAL A 26 -9.49 5.00 -6.71
C VAL A 26 -9.87 5.43 -8.14
N ILE A 27 -9.75 6.73 -8.46
CA ILE A 27 -10.07 7.25 -9.79
C ILE A 27 -9.11 6.64 -10.83
N VAL A 28 -7.81 6.63 -10.56
CA VAL A 28 -6.81 6.03 -11.46
C VAL A 28 -7.07 4.54 -11.66
N ASN A 29 -7.34 3.78 -10.60
CA ASN A 29 -7.68 2.36 -10.71
C ASN A 29 -8.90 2.14 -11.62
N LYS A 30 -9.94 2.94 -11.44
CA LYS A 30 -11.16 2.88 -12.27
C LYS A 30 -10.88 3.28 -13.71
N LEU A 31 -10.08 4.31 -13.95
CA LEU A 31 -9.69 4.73 -15.30
C LEU A 31 -8.87 3.64 -16.02
N VAL A 32 -7.95 2.97 -15.32
CA VAL A 32 -7.16 1.88 -15.92
C VAL A 32 -8.03 0.67 -16.26
N LEU A 33 -8.95 0.29 -15.38
CA LEU A 33 -9.84 -0.86 -15.63
C LEU A 33 -10.90 -0.56 -16.71
N THR A 34 -11.46 0.66 -16.72
CA THR A 34 -12.59 1.00 -17.60
C THR A 34 -12.16 1.67 -18.90
N SER A 35 -11.27 2.67 -18.87
CA SER A 35 -10.85 3.39 -20.09
C SER A 35 -9.71 2.68 -20.82
N TYR A 36 -8.76 2.09 -20.12
CA TYR A 36 -7.66 1.34 -20.75
C TYR A 36 -8.01 -0.12 -21.03
N GLY A 37 -9.22 -0.58 -20.63
CA GLY A 37 -9.71 -1.93 -20.89
C GLY A 37 -8.84 -3.03 -20.30
N PHE A 38 -8.10 -2.73 -19.22
CA PHE A 38 -7.14 -3.66 -18.66
C PHE A 38 -7.88 -4.87 -18.04
N PRO A 39 -7.70 -6.09 -18.55
CA PRO A 39 -8.63 -7.20 -18.32
C PRO A 39 -8.53 -7.81 -16.91
N SER A 40 -7.54 -7.42 -16.09
CA SER A 40 -7.30 -8.02 -14.78
C SER A 40 -6.87 -7.02 -13.71
N PHE A 41 -7.68 -6.91 -12.66
CA PHE A 41 -7.37 -6.18 -11.44
C PHE A 41 -6.18 -6.77 -10.68
N GLN A 42 -5.88 -8.06 -10.86
CA GLN A 42 -4.77 -8.73 -10.18
C GLN A 42 -3.41 -8.25 -10.72
N VAL A 43 -3.31 -8.07 -12.04
CA VAL A 43 -2.09 -7.54 -12.67
C VAL A 43 -1.87 -6.08 -12.28
N LEU A 44 -2.96 -5.30 -12.19
CA LEU A 44 -2.90 -3.92 -11.67
C LEU A 44 -2.39 -3.90 -10.22
N ALA A 45 -2.94 -4.74 -9.34
CA ALA A 45 -2.51 -4.83 -7.95
C ALA A 45 -1.04 -5.24 -7.81
N LEU A 46 -0.59 -6.22 -8.60
CA LEU A 46 0.82 -6.62 -8.67
C LEU A 46 1.70 -5.46 -9.14
N GLY A 47 1.28 -4.74 -10.19
CA GLY A 47 1.97 -3.56 -10.69
C GLY A 47 2.11 -2.45 -9.64
N GLN A 48 1.09 -2.23 -8.81
CA GLN A 48 1.15 -1.27 -7.71
C GLN A 48 2.14 -1.68 -6.61
N ILE A 49 2.16 -2.97 -6.25
CA ILE A 49 3.13 -3.50 -5.29
C ILE A 49 4.55 -3.32 -5.83
N VAL A 50 4.79 -3.68 -7.10
CA VAL A 50 6.10 -3.50 -7.76
C VAL A 50 6.50 -2.04 -7.84
N SER A 51 5.58 -1.17 -8.27
CA SER A 51 5.81 0.28 -8.35
C SER A 51 6.14 0.87 -6.98
N GLY A 52 5.47 0.42 -5.92
CA GLY A 52 5.77 0.82 -4.54
C GLY A 52 7.20 0.45 -4.13
N ILE A 53 7.64 -0.78 -4.45
CA ILE A 53 9.02 -1.24 -4.20
C ILE A 53 10.03 -0.37 -4.97
N VAL A 54 9.77 -0.07 -6.24
CA VAL A 54 10.65 0.78 -7.06
C VAL A 54 10.73 2.21 -6.50
N VAL A 55 9.60 2.81 -6.13
CA VAL A 55 9.57 4.15 -5.51
C VAL A 55 10.34 4.17 -4.20
N LEU A 56 10.16 3.16 -3.34
CA LEU A 56 10.91 3.03 -2.09
C LEU A 56 12.42 2.88 -2.33
N TYR A 57 12.80 2.12 -3.36
CA TYR A 57 14.19 1.94 -3.75
C TYR A 57 14.81 3.26 -4.24
N ILE A 58 14.13 3.98 -5.13
CA ILE A 58 14.58 5.30 -5.62
C ILE A 58 14.70 6.29 -4.46
N ALA A 59 13.70 6.35 -3.58
CA ALA A 59 13.71 7.25 -2.43
C ALA A 59 14.86 6.95 -1.45
N LYS A 60 15.24 5.68 -1.31
CA LYS A 60 16.44 5.26 -0.55
C LYS A 60 17.73 5.71 -1.23
N VAL A 61 17.85 5.55 -2.55
CA VAL A 61 19.04 6.01 -3.31
C VAL A 61 19.18 7.53 -3.22
N MET A 62 18.06 8.25 -3.27
CA MET A 62 18.00 9.71 -3.11
C MET A 62 18.23 10.17 -1.66
N ARG A 63 18.42 9.26 -0.70
CA ARG A 63 18.54 9.55 0.75
C ARG A 63 17.39 10.37 1.33
N LEU A 64 16.22 10.38 0.68
CA LEU A 64 15.01 11.02 1.22
C LEU A 64 14.48 10.25 2.44
N ILE A 65 14.74 8.93 2.50
CA ILE A 65 14.21 8.05 3.52
C ILE A 65 15.31 7.12 4.02
N THR A 66 15.58 7.16 5.32
CA THR A 66 16.53 6.27 5.98
C THR A 66 15.80 5.01 6.42
N PHE A 67 15.61 4.07 5.50
CA PHE A 67 15.15 2.74 5.88
C PHE A 67 16.33 1.92 6.41
N PRO A 68 16.15 1.12 7.48
CA PRO A 68 17.17 0.18 7.91
C PRO A 68 17.59 -0.69 6.72
N HIS A 69 18.89 -0.98 6.61
CA HIS A 69 19.39 -1.81 5.52
C HIS A 69 18.59 -3.10 5.47
N LEU A 70 18.27 -3.56 4.25
CA LEU A 70 17.56 -4.80 4.01
C LEU A 70 18.48 -5.94 4.46
N SER A 71 18.46 -6.22 5.76
CA SER A 71 19.23 -7.30 6.36
C SER A 71 18.43 -8.58 6.26
N TRP A 72 19.11 -9.71 6.10
CA TRP A 72 18.48 -11.03 6.10
C TRP A 72 17.66 -11.26 7.38
N ASP A 73 18.07 -10.69 8.51
CA ASP A 73 17.32 -10.68 9.77
C ASP A 73 16.01 -9.89 9.69
N THR A 74 16.00 -8.72 9.06
CA THR A 74 14.77 -7.93 8.85
C THR A 74 13.80 -8.68 7.94
N ILE A 75 14.30 -9.27 6.84
CA ILE A 75 13.46 -10.08 5.94
C ILE A 75 12.86 -11.26 6.70
N ARG A 76 13.66 -12.00 7.47
CA ARG A 76 13.19 -13.17 8.24
C ARG A 76 12.13 -12.81 9.29
N LYS A 77 12.25 -11.63 9.91
CA LYS A 77 11.27 -11.13 10.90
C LYS A 77 9.97 -10.64 10.25
N VAL A 78 10.05 -10.05 9.05
CA VAL A 78 8.87 -9.51 8.35
C VAL A 78 8.15 -10.60 7.54
N TRP A 79 8.87 -11.59 7.00
CA TRP A 79 8.33 -12.70 6.20
C TRP A 79 7.11 -13.46 6.76
N PRO A 80 7.02 -13.74 8.08
CA PRO A 80 5.83 -14.40 8.63
C PRO A 80 4.55 -13.56 8.47
N LEU A 81 4.62 -12.22 8.41
CA LEU A 81 3.44 -11.36 8.28
C LEU A 81 2.74 -11.51 6.91
N PRO A 82 3.43 -11.39 5.75
CA PRO A 82 2.85 -11.70 4.45
C PRO A 82 2.34 -13.14 4.35
N LEU A 83 3.06 -14.12 4.94
CA LEU A 83 2.64 -15.51 4.94
C LEU A 83 1.30 -15.71 5.69
N VAL A 84 1.17 -15.10 6.86
CA VAL A 84 -0.07 -15.10 7.65
C VAL A 84 -1.19 -14.36 6.92
N TYR A 85 -0.88 -13.27 6.21
CA TYR A 85 -1.87 -12.55 5.40
C TYR A 85 -2.38 -13.40 4.22
N ILE A 86 -1.49 -14.07 3.49
CA ILE A 86 -1.87 -14.99 2.41
C ILE A 86 -2.67 -16.17 2.98
N GLY A 87 -2.24 -16.70 4.13
CA GLY A 87 -2.99 -17.72 4.87
C GLY A 87 -4.40 -17.23 5.22
N ASN A 88 -4.52 -16.04 5.81
CA ASN A 88 -5.81 -15.42 6.10
C ASN A 88 -6.65 -15.23 4.83
N LEU A 89 -6.04 -14.83 3.71
CA LEU A 89 -6.73 -14.68 2.43
C LEU A 89 -7.26 -16.02 1.91
N ILE A 90 -6.45 -17.09 1.98
CA ILE A 90 -6.80 -18.44 1.52
C ILE A 90 -7.83 -19.09 2.45
N PHE A 91 -7.67 -18.98 3.77
CA PHE A 91 -8.62 -19.50 4.75
C PHE A 91 -9.91 -18.65 4.76
N GLY A 92 -9.82 -17.36 4.52
CA GLY A 92 -10.95 -16.43 4.40
C GLY A 92 -11.78 -16.68 3.15
N LEU A 93 -11.15 -16.71 1.96
CA LEU A 93 -11.79 -17.05 0.67
C LEU A 93 -12.21 -18.52 0.60
N GLY A 94 -11.43 -19.42 1.19
CA GLY A 94 -11.75 -20.84 1.32
C GLY A 94 -12.94 -21.08 2.27
N GLY A 95 -13.04 -20.28 3.33
CA GLY A 95 -14.19 -20.25 4.24
C GLY A 95 -15.45 -19.72 3.57
N THR A 96 -15.35 -18.68 2.74
CA THR A 96 -16.51 -18.15 1.99
C THR A 96 -16.98 -19.08 0.86
N LYS A 97 -16.12 -19.95 0.31
CA LYS A 97 -16.57 -21.03 -0.59
C LYS A 97 -17.39 -22.12 0.12
N LYS A 98 -17.27 -22.25 1.44
CA LYS A 98 -18.09 -23.18 2.27
C LYS A 98 -19.28 -22.48 2.95
N LEU A 99 -19.38 -21.15 2.87
CA LEU A 99 -20.44 -20.34 3.45
C LEU A 99 -21.13 -19.45 2.40
N SER A 100 -21.26 -19.98 1.17
CA SER A 100 -22.30 -19.54 0.26
C SER A 100 -23.37 -20.64 0.23
N LEU A 101 -24.10 -20.74 1.35
CA LEU A 101 -25.47 -21.23 1.42
C LEU A 101 -26.26 -20.25 2.29
#